data_AF-A0A222FDD8-F1
#
_entry.id   AF-A0A222FDD8-F1
#
_cell.length_a   1.000
_cell.length_b   1.000
_cell.length_c   1.000
_cell.angle_alpha   90.00
_cell.angle_beta   90.00
_cell.angle_gamma   90.00
#
_symmetry.space_group_name_H-M   'P 1'
#
loop_
_entity.id
_entity.type
_entity.pdbx_description
1 polymer ?
#
loop_
_entity_poly.entity_id
_entity_poly.type
_entity_poly.pdbx_seq_one_letter_code
_entity_poly.pdbx_strand_id
1 'polypeptide(L)'
;MDDVVVDRLSRYLLWQRLKSIVIVSAIIGPLLALVIFVLTKQTQFAELPYTELRGTLLHHTRVQNDEGSHVAYLRVRLEDGKEIRIRAYKPTLPPVGTEITLLARQLPSGKMRYSLPFNQ
;
A
#
# COMPACT_ATOMS: atom_id res chain seq x y z
N MET A 1 -50.83 -45.46 22.50
CA MET A 1 -49.62 -45.99 21.81
C MET A 1 -49.04 -44.97 20.85
N ASP A 2 -49.82 -43.93 20.52
CA ASP A 2 -49.50 -42.85 19.58
C ASP A 2 -48.51 -41.82 20.13
N ASP A 3 -48.50 -41.54 21.45
CA ASP A 3 -47.59 -40.55 22.06
C ASP A 3 -46.11 -40.91 21.90
N VAL A 4 -45.78 -42.21 21.92
CA VAL A 4 -44.40 -42.70 21.77
C VAL A 4 -43.90 -42.54 20.33
N VAL A 5 -44.80 -42.56 19.35
CA VAL A 5 -44.47 -42.40 17.92
C VAL A 5 -44.25 -40.93 17.59
N VAL A 6 -45.10 -40.05 18.12
CA VAL A 6 -44.98 -38.59 17.96
C VAL A 6 -43.68 -38.07 18.58
N ASP A 7 -43.29 -38.59 19.75
CA ASP A 7 -42.07 -38.18 20.45
C ASP A 7 -40.76 -38.70 19.80
N ARG A 8 -40.82 -39.79 19.03
CA ARG A 8 -39.68 -40.21 18.18
C ARG A 8 -39.57 -39.38 16.91
N LEU A 9 -40.70 -39.04 16.30
CA LEU A 9 -40.74 -38.19 15.10
C LEU A 9 -40.25 -36.77 15.39
N SER A 10 -40.65 -36.18 16.52
CA SER A 10 -40.20 -34.85 16.95
C SER A 10 -38.69 -34.80 17.18
N ARG A 11 -38.12 -35.81 17.87
CA ARG A 11 -36.67 -35.94 18.10
C ARG A 11 -35.88 -36.15 16.81
N TYR A 12 -36.43 -36.90 15.85
CA TYR A 12 -35.81 -37.10 14.54
C TYR A 12 -35.77 -35.80 13.72
N LEU A 13 -36.86 -35.04 13.69
CA LEU A 13 -36.95 -33.76 13.00
C LEU A 13 -36.02 -32.70 13.62
N LEU A 14 -35.92 -32.65 14.96
CA LEU A 14 -34.96 -31.81 15.68
C LEU A 14 -33.51 -32.15 15.29
N TRP A 15 -33.18 -33.43 15.22
CA TRP A 15 -31.86 -33.90 14.80
C TRP A 15 -31.53 -33.55 13.35
N GLN A 16 -32.50 -33.65 12.44
CA GLN A 16 -32.32 -33.22 11.05
C GLN A 16 -32.08 -31.71 10.95
N ARG A 17 -32.82 -30.88 11.70
CA ARG A 17 -32.62 -29.42 11.70
C ARG A 17 -31.26 -29.02 12.26
N LEU A 18 -30.80 -29.66 13.35
CA LEU A 18 -29.47 -29.44 13.92
C LEU A 18 -28.36 -29.80 12.93
N LYS A 19 -28.46 -30.93 12.23
CA LYS A 19 -27.49 -31.32 11.17
C LYS A 19 -27.42 -30.29 10.05
N SER A 20 -28.56 -29.79 9.58
CA SER A 20 -28.59 -28.77 8.53
C SER A 20 -27.98 -27.44 8.99
N ILE A 21 -28.22 -27.01 10.23
CA ILE A 21 -27.61 -25.79 10.78
C ILE A 21 -26.08 -25.93 10.87
N VAL A 22 -25.58 -27.10 11.30
CA VAL A 22 -24.14 -27.38 11.37
C VAL A 22 -23.50 -27.34 9.97
N ILE A 23 -24.13 -27.96 8.97
CA ILE A 23 -23.63 -27.96 7.58
C ILE A 23 -23.60 -26.53 7.01
N VAL A 24 -24.64 -25.75 7.23
CA VAL A 24 -24.71 -24.35 6.76
C VAL A 24 -23.64 -23.48 7.44
N SER A 25 -23.42 -23.67 8.75
CA SER A 25 -22.38 -22.94 9.49
C SER A 25 -20.96 -23.28 9.05
N ALA A 26 -20.71 -24.54 8.67
CA ALA A 26 -19.42 -25.01 8.17
C ALA A 26 -19.06 -24.45 6.79
N ILE A 27 -20.04 -23.96 6.00
CA ILE A 27 -19.82 -23.35 4.69
C ILE A 27 -19.72 -21.82 4.81
N ILE A 28 -20.62 -21.21 5.59
CA ILE A 28 -20.70 -19.76 5.75
C ILE A 28 -19.52 -19.21 6.55
N GLY A 29 -19.07 -19.92 7.60
CA GLY A 29 -17.95 -19.48 8.44
C GLY A 29 -16.65 -19.28 7.66
N PRO A 30 -16.16 -20.27 6.90
CA PRO A 30 -14.96 -20.13 6.08
C PRO A 30 -15.09 -19.04 4.99
N LEU A 31 -16.26 -18.90 4.37
CA LEU A 31 -16.52 -17.85 3.39
C LEU A 31 -16.40 -16.45 4.01
N LEU A 32 -16.98 -16.23 5.18
CA LEU A 32 -16.85 -14.97 5.92
C LEU A 32 -15.40 -14.69 6.34
N ALA A 33 -14.69 -15.71 6.84
CA ALA A 33 -13.28 -15.59 7.20
C ALA A 33 -12.41 -15.23 5.99
N LEU A 34 -12.68 -15.83 4.82
CA LEU A 34 -11.99 -15.53 3.57
C LEU A 34 -12.24 -14.08 3.14
N VAL A 35 -13.48 -13.61 3.19
CA VAL A 35 -13.84 -12.22 2.84
C VAL A 35 -13.14 -11.22 3.75
N ILE A 36 -13.12 -11.45 5.07
CA ILE A 36 -12.40 -10.60 6.04
C ILE A 36 -10.89 -10.63 5.78
N PHE A 37 -10.32 -11.80 5.47
CA PHE A 37 -8.91 -11.93 5.14
C PHE A 37 -8.53 -11.16 3.87
N VAL A 38 -9.36 -11.22 2.83
CA VAL A 38 -9.14 -10.47 1.59
C VAL A 38 -9.26 -8.96 1.83
N LEU A 39 -10.27 -8.51 2.57
CA LEU A 39 -10.47 -7.10 2.91
C LEU A 39 -9.30 -6.54 3.73
N THR A 40 -8.82 -7.28 4.74
CA THR A 40 -7.68 -6.85 5.59
C THR A 40 -6.35 -6.81 4.84
N LYS A 41 -6.18 -7.64 3.80
CA LYS A 41 -4.99 -7.60 2.94
C LYS A 41 -5.05 -6.49 1.90
N GLN A 42 -6.23 -6.13 1.38
CA GLN A 42 -6.36 -5.02 0.43
C GLN A 42 -6.06 -3.66 1.06
N THR A 43 -6.36 -3.46 2.35
CA THR A 43 -6.05 -2.19 3.03
C THR A 43 -4.55 -1.91 3.23
N GLN A 44 -3.67 -2.90 3.02
CA GLN A 44 -2.22 -2.70 3.13
C GLN A 44 -1.58 -2.01 1.92
N PHE A 45 -2.35 -1.83 0.84
CA PHE A 45 -1.93 -1.10 -0.37
C PHE A 45 -2.65 0.23 -0.52
N ALA A 46 -3.01 0.90 0.58
CA ALA A 46 -3.27 2.32 0.52
C ALA A 46 -1.98 3.00 0.04
N GLU A 47 -1.95 3.35 -1.24
CA GLU A 47 -0.88 4.14 -1.84
C GLU A 47 -0.72 5.40 -0.99
N LEU A 48 0.38 5.48 -0.24
CA LEU A 48 0.66 6.66 0.57
C LEU A 48 0.67 7.86 -0.38
N PRO A 49 -0.14 8.90 -0.11
CA PRO A 49 -0.31 9.99 -1.05
C PRO A 49 1.03 10.64 -1.33
N TYR A 50 1.35 10.80 -2.62
CA TYR A 50 2.49 11.61 -3.02
C TYR A 50 2.12 13.07 -2.75
N THR A 51 2.94 13.77 -1.98
CA THR A 51 2.85 15.21 -1.83
C THR A 51 3.78 15.85 -2.85
N GLU A 52 3.22 16.66 -3.74
CA GLU A 52 4.03 17.48 -4.63
C GLU A 52 4.62 18.65 -3.85
N LEU A 53 5.95 18.76 -3.87
CA LEU A 53 6.70 19.86 -3.29
C LEU A 53 7.45 20.59 -4.39
N ARG A 54 7.43 21.92 -4.35
CA ARG A 54 8.19 22.75 -5.26
C ARG A 54 9.50 23.17 -4.60
N GLY A 55 10.55 23.28 -5.40
CA GLY A 55 11.84 23.77 -4.93
C GLY A 55 12.75 24.21 -6.07
N THR A 56 13.75 25.00 -5.73
CA THR A 56 14.76 25.49 -6.67
C THR A 56 16.00 24.60 -6.59
N LEU A 57 16.50 24.15 -7.74
CA LEU A 57 17.76 23.44 -7.81
C LEU A 57 18.93 24.38 -7.49
N LEU A 58 19.63 24.15 -6.39
CA LEU A 58 20.79 24.95 -5.99
C LEU A 58 22.10 24.45 -6.60
N HIS A 59 22.25 23.13 -6.72
CA HIS A 59 23.49 22.52 -7.19
C HIS A 59 23.26 21.09 -7.66
N HIS A 60 24.05 20.61 -8.61
CA HIS A 60 24.06 19.20 -8.97
C HIS A 60 25.47 18.68 -9.25
N THR A 61 25.72 17.44 -8.89
CA THR A 61 26.97 16.73 -9.17
C THR A 61 26.65 15.39 -9.80
N ARG A 62 27.34 15.07 -10.90
CA ARG A 62 27.24 13.77 -11.56
C ARG A 62 28.41 12.90 -11.12
N VAL A 63 28.11 11.69 -10.67
CA VAL A 63 29.06 10.67 -10.25
C VAL A 63 28.84 9.45 -11.11
N GLN A 64 29.89 8.96 -11.75
CA GLN A 64 29.87 7.68 -12.43
C GLN A 64 30.20 6.60 -11.40
N ASN A 65 29.34 5.59 -11.28
CA ASN A 65 29.64 4.41 -10.46
C ASN A 65 30.61 3.49 -11.21
N ASP A 66 31.32 2.63 -10.49
CA ASP A 66 32.29 1.67 -11.04
C ASP A 66 31.66 0.71 -12.07
N GLU A 67 30.34 0.52 -12.02
CA GLU A 67 29.52 -0.25 -12.97
C GLU A 67 29.13 0.54 -14.24
N GLY A 68 29.67 1.74 -14.45
CA GLY A 68 29.38 2.59 -15.61
C GLY A 68 28.04 3.36 -15.55
N SER A 69 27.23 3.13 -14.51
CA SER A 69 25.97 3.86 -14.28
C SER A 69 26.21 5.29 -13.80
N HIS A 70 25.51 6.25 -14.38
CA HIS A 70 25.60 7.65 -13.96
C HIS A 70 24.54 7.99 -12.92
N VAL A 71 24.98 8.48 -11.78
CA VAL A 71 24.15 8.93 -10.68
C VAL A 71 24.36 10.42 -10.52
N ALA A 72 23.28 11.19 -10.50
CA ALA A 72 23.32 12.60 -10.17
C ALA A 72 22.83 12.83 -8.74
N TYR A 73 23.55 13.64 -7.99
CA TYR A 73 23.11 14.16 -6.71
C TYR A 73 22.70 15.63 -6.88
N LEU A 74 21.45 15.92 -6.59
CA LEU A 74 20.85 17.25 -6.67
C LEU A 74 20.69 17.81 -5.26
N ARG A 75 21.03 19.08 -5.06
CA ARG A 75 20.72 19.85 -3.85
C ARG A 75 19.60 20.83 -4.17
N VAL A 76 18.47 20.68 -3.50
CA VAL A 76 17.25 21.44 -3.80
C VAL A 76 16.85 22.22 -2.56
N ARG A 77 16.52 23.50 -2.74
CA ARG A 77 15.88 24.32 -1.71
C ARG A 77 14.38 24.31 -1.95
N LEU A 78 13.63 23.75 -1.01
CA LEU A 78 12.18 23.74 -1.02
C LEU A 78 11.63 25.15 -0.74
N GLU A 79 10.35 25.38 -1.06
CA GLU A 79 9.66 26.65 -0.77
C GLU A 79 9.65 27.02 0.72
N ASP A 80 9.65 26.02 1.62
CA ASP A 80 9.74 26.21 3.07
C ASP A 80 11.15 26.65 3.55
N GLY A 81 12.10 26.84 2.62
CA GLY A 81 13.49 27.19 2.89
C GLY A 81 14.37 26.00 3.26
N LYS A 82 13.81 24.79 3.38
CA LYS A 82 14.56 23.58 3.72
C LYS A 82 15.39 23.11 2.54
N GLU A 83 16.62 22.71 2.80
CA GLU A 83 17.48 22.10 1.78
C GLU A 83 17.49 20.58 1.89
N ILE A 84 17.32 19.92 0.75
CA ILE A 84 17.32 18.47 0.64
C ILE A 84 18.29 18.00 -0.43
N ARG A 85 18.80 16.78 -0.26
CA ARG A 85 19.67 16.11 -1.23
C ARG A 85 18.93 14.94 -1.83
N ILE A 86 18.94 14.86 -3.15
CA ILE A 86 18.14 13.89 -3.91
C ILE A 86 19.06 13.18 -4.89
N ARG A 87 18.93 11.86 -4.94
CA ARG A 87 19.61 11.03 -5.94
C ARG A 87 18.70 10.90 -7.16
N ALA A 88 19.19 11.31 -8.32
CA ALA A 88 18.54 11.13 -9.61
C ALA A 88 19.41 10.29 -10.53
N TYR A 89 18.77 9.49 -11.38
CA TYR A 89 19.43 8.67 -12.39
C TYR A 89 19.20 9.22 -13.80
N LYS A 90 18.80 10.50 -13.90
CA LYS A 90 18.52 11.14 -15.17
C LYS A 90 19.83 11.44 -15.93
N PRO A 91 19.88 11.18 -17.25
CA PRO A 91 21.02 11.56 -18.09
C PRO A 91 21.12 13.08 -18.26
N THR A 92 19.99 13.79 -18.21
CA THR A 92 19.90 15.25 -18.36
C THR A 92 19.42 15.88 -17.05
N LEU A 93 20.27 16.72 -16.46
CA LEU A 93 19.95 17.47 -15.25
C LEU A 93 19.53 18.89 -15.63
N PRO A 94 18.49 19.45 -14.99
CA PRO A 94 18.12 20.85 -15.23
C PRO A 94 19.24 21.79 -14.74
N PRO A 95 19.33 23.01 -15.30
CA PRO A 95 20.31 23.99 -14.87
C PRO A 95 20.06 24.44 -13.42
N VAL A 96 21.12 24.92 -12.77
CA VAL A 96 21.03 25.52 -11.44
C VAL A 96 20.13 26.76 -11.51
N GLY A 97 19.27 26.94 -10.51
CA GLY A 97 18.25 27.98 -10.46
C GLY A 97 16.90 27.59 -11.09
N THR A 98 16.81 26.43 -11.74
CA THR A 98 15.53 25.93 -12.26
C THR A 98 14.61 25.49 -11.13
N GLU A 99 13.34 25.91 -11.20
CA GLU A 99 12.28 25.38 -10.36
C GLU A 99 11.93 23.95 -10.78
N ILE A 100 11.89 23.05 -9.80
CA ILE A 100 11.61 21.64 -9.99
C ILE A 100 10.53 21.20 -9.01
N THR A 101 9.60 20.40 -9.52
CA THR A 101 8.61 19.69 -8.69
C THR A 101 9.22 18.38 -8.21
N LEU A 102 8.95 18.03 -6.97
CA LEU A 102 9.40 16.82 -6.30
C LEU A 102 8.19 16.09 -5.72
N LEU A 103 8.20 14.78 -5.84
CA LEU A 103 7.26 13.90 -5.17
C LEU A 103 7.86 13.49 -3.83
N ALA A 104 7.23 13.91 -2.75
CA ALA A 104 7.53 13.48 -1.41
C ALA A 104 6.55 12.37 -0.99
N ARG A 105 7.09 11.27 -0.48
CA ARG A 105 6.30 10.16 0.06
C ARG A 105 6.83 9.79 1.42
N GLN A 106 5.93 9.69 2.40
CA GLN A 106 6.29 9.09 3.69
C GLN A 106 6.40 7.58 3.52
N LEU A 107 7.51 7.00 3.96
CA LEU A 107 7.68 5.55 3.99
C LEU A 107 7.04 4.98 5.26
N PRO A 108 6.70 3.68 5.30
CA PRO A 108 6.21 3.02 6.52
C PRO A 108 7.17 3.14 7.71
N SER A 109 8.45 3.40 7.46
CA SER A 109 9.47 3.67 8.48
C SER A 109 9.41 5.09 9.09
N GLY A 110 8.45 5.92 8.67
CA GLY A 110 8.32 7.33 9.07
C GLY A 110 9.26 8.29 8.33
N LYS A 111 10.22 7.78 7.53
CA LYS A 111 11.15 8.60 6.75
C LYS A 111 10.48 9.18 5.51
N MET A 112 10.81 10.42 5.17
CA MET A 112 10.39 11.04 3.91
C MET A 112 11.33 10.63 2.78
N ARG A 113 10.77 10.10 1.69
CA ARG A 113 11.47 9.84 0.44
C ARG A 113 11.08 10.90 -0.58
N TYR A 114 12.09 11.54 -1.15
CA TYR A 114 11.90 12.52 -2.23
C TYR A 114 12.36 11.91 -3.54
N SER A 115 11.54 12.05 -4.58
CA SER A 115 11.86 11.65 -5.94
C SER A 115 11.43 12.72 -6.91
N LEU A 116 12.15 12.87 -8.02
CA LEU A 116 11.62 13.66 -9.14
C LEU A 116 10.38 12.95 -9.71
N PRO A 117 9.34 13.69 -10.12
CA PRO A 117 8.24 13.10 -10.88
C PRO A 117 8.84 12.40 -12.08
N PHE A 118 8.61 11.09 -12.15
CA PHE A 118 8.91 10.31 -13.33
C PHE A 118 8.02 10.86 -14.43
N ASN A 119 8.56 11.75 -15.27
CA ASN A 119 7.90 12.06 -16.52
C ASN A 119 8.24 10.92 -17.49
N GLN A 120 7.18 10.35 -18.03
CA GLN A 120 7.09 9.35 -19.09
C GLN A 120 8.16 9.52 -20.17
#